data_AF-A0A2Z4K233-F1
#
_entry.id   AF-A0A2Z4K233-F1
#
_cell.length_a   1.000
_cell.length_b   1.000
_cell.length_c   1.000
_cell.angle_alpha   90.00
_cell.angle_beta   90.00
_cell.angle_gamma   90.00
#
_symmetry.space_group_name_H-M   'P 1'
#
loop_
_entity.id
_entity.type
_entity.pdbx_description
1 polymer ?
#
loop_
_entity_poly.entity_id
_entity_poly.type
_entity_poly.pdbx_seq_one_letter_code
_entity_poly.pdbx_strand_id
1 'polypeptide(L)'
;MNEEALTCWLCGRGFESRLQWHHPVPKSKKGRDTVPVHPICHKTIHANFTNAELARIGDDPEALCDNPAIAKFVRWIANKPPDFHAPTRS
;
A
#
# COMPACT_ATOMS: atom_id res chain seq x y z
N MET A 1 -22.97 2.55 -16.31
CA MET A 1 -21.75 3.36 -16.21
C MET A 1 -20.79 2.52 -15.39
N ASN A 2 -19.74 1.96 -15.99
CA ASN A 2 -18.72 1.24 -15.21
C ASN A 2 -17.95 2.31 -14.43
N GLU A 3 -18.33 2.52 -13.17
CA GLU A 3 -17.40 3.08 -12.20
C GLU A 3 -16.24 2.09 -12.11
N GLU A 4 -15.06 2.49 -12.57
CA GLU A 4 -13.84 1.73 -12.28
C GLU A 4 -13.68 1.72 -10.77
N ALA A 5 -13.99 0.59 -10.15
CA ALA A 5 -13.81 0.40 -8.73
C ALA A 5 -12.33 0.59 -8.39
N LEU A 6 -12.04 1.53 -7.48
CA LEU A 6 -10.67 1.77 -7.02
C LEU A 6 -10.07 0.46 -6.49
N THR A 7 -8.80 0.24 -6.79
CA THR A 7 -8.01 -0.89 -6.28
C THR A 7 -6.84 -0.37 -5.44
N CYS A 8 -6.47 -1.13 -4.41
CA CYS A 8 -5.35 -0.77 -3.55
C CYS A 8 -4.05 -0.88 -4.33
N TRP A 9 -3.31 0.22 -4.40
CA TRP A 9 -2.04 0.34 -5.15
C TRP A 9 -1.00 -0.72 -4.77
N LEU A 10 -0.92 -1.12 -3.50
CA LEU A 10 0.04 -2.16 -3.07
C LEU A 10 -0.42 -3.60 -3.39
N CYS A 11 -1.69 -3.94 -3.17
CA CYS A 11 -2.14 -5.35 -3.13
C CYS A 11 -3.16 -5.73 -4.22
N GLY A 12 -3.61 -4.76 -5.02
CA GLY A 12 -4.56 -4.96 -6.12
C GLY A 12 -6.01 -5.23 -5.70
N ARG A 13 -6.30 -5.47 -4.41
CA ARG A 13 -7.67 -5.71 -3.95
C ARG A 13 -8.53 -4.44 -4.02
N GLY A 14 -9.82 -4.61 -4.32
CA GLY A 14 -10.79 -3.52 -4.24
C GLY A 14 -10.99 -2.97 -2.82
N PHE A 15 -11.76 -1.89 -2.72
CA PHE A 15 -12.20 -1.29 -1.47
C PHE A 15 -13.69 -1.53 -1.24
N GLU A 16 -14.10 -1.60 0.03
CA GLU A 16 -15.51 -1.58 0.42
C GLU A 16 -15.79 -0.32 1.25
N SER A 17 -15.23 -0.22 2.47
CA SER A 17 -15.44 0.94 3.34
C SER A 17 -14.16 1.64 3.80
N ARG A 18 -12.99 0.99 3.73
CA ARG A 18 -11.74 1.49 4.32
C ARG A 18 -10.67 1.82 3.29
N LEU A 19 -10.42 3.11 3.08
CA LEU A 19 -9.39 3.64 2.19
C LEU A 19 -8.54 4.72 2.88
N GLN A 20 -7.25 4.73 2.59
CA GLN A 20 -6.32 5.80 2.94
C GLN A 20 -5.52 6.22 1.71
N TRP A 21 -5.03 7.46 1.73
CA TRP A 21 -4.16 8.00 0.70
C TRP A 21 -2.71 7.93 1.17
N HIS A 22 -1.89 7.22 0.40
CA HIS A 22 -0.45 7.08 0.64
C HIS A 22 0.33 7.94 -0.35
N HIS A 23 1.47 8.48 0.08
CA HIS A 23 2.42 9.19 -0.77
C HIS A 23 3.57 8.25 -1.16
N PRO A 24 3.61 7.69 -2.39
CA PRO A 24 4.70 6.81 -2.83
C PRO A 24 6.07 7.49 -2.71
N VAL A 25 6.12 8.77 -3.09
CA VAL A 25 7.21 9.67 -2.74
C VAL A 25 6.79 10.50 -1.53
N PRO A 26 7.46 10.41 -0.36
CA PRO A 26 7.05 11.14 0.82
C PRO A 26 7.01 12.67 0.62
N LYS A 27 6.05 13.34 1.27
CA LYS A 27 5.91 14.81 1.22
C LYS A 27 7.18 15.56 1.64
N SER A 28 7.93 15.02 2.62
CA SER A 28 9.24 15.55 3.05
C SER A 28 10.31 15.50 1.96
N LYS A 29 10.10 14.69 0.92
CA LYS A 29 10.94 14.56 -0.28
C LYS A 29 10.29 15.22 -1.50
N LYS A 30 9.37 16.16 -1.28
CA LYS A 30 8.62 16.93 -2.30
C LYS A 30 7.64 16.12 -3.14
N GLY A 31 7.29 14.90 -2.73
CA GLY A 31 6.22 14.14 -3.38
C GLY A 31 4.87 14.83 -3.23
N ARG A 32 4.05 14.76 -4.27
CA ARG A 32 2.74 15.43 -4.36
C ARG A 32 1.60 14.45 -4.63
N ASP A 33 1.91 13.39 -5.35
CA ASP A 33 0.93 12.38 -5.74
C ASP A 33 0.54 11.52 -4.55
N THR A 34 -0.70 11.03 -4.59
CA THR A 34 -1.21 10.06 -3.63
C THR A 34 -1.92 8.92 -4.33
N VAL A 35 -1.73 7.73 -3.79
CA VAL A 35 -2.33 6.49 -4.28
C VAL A 35 -3.24 5.88 -3.21
N PRO A 36 -4.34 5.23 -3.61
CA PRO A 36 -5.26 4.62 -2.66
C PRO A 36 -4.68 3.31 -2.11
N VAL A 37 -4.70 3.15 -0.79
CA VAL A 37 -4.26 1.93 -0.10
C VAL A 37 -5.20 1.56 1.06
N HIS A 38 -5.26 0.27 1.40
CA HIS A 38 -5.93 -0.14 2.66
C HIS A 38 -5.10 0.33 3.85
N PRO A 39 -5.72 0.63 5.02
CA PRO A 39 -4.98 0.97 6.24
C PRO A 39 -3.93 -0.07 6.65
N ILE A 40 -4.22 -1.36 6.45
CA ILE A 40 -3.26 -2.45 6.73
C ILE A 40 -2.07 -2.41 5.75
N CYS A 41 -2.32 -2.19 4.46
CA CYS A 41 -1.28 -2.04 3.44
C CYS A 41 -0.40 -0.83 3.74
N HIS A 42 -1.02 0.29 4.12
CA HIS A 42 -0.31 1.52 4.49
C HIS A 42 0.63 1.30 5.68
N LYS A 43 0.14 0.64 6.75
CA LYS A 43 0.97 0.30 7.91
C LYS A 43 2.12 -0.64 7.53
N THR A 44 1.88 -1.62 6.67
CA THR A 44 2.92 -2.54 6.20
C THR A 44 4.02 -1.82 5.42
N ILE A 45 3.68 -0.86 4.55
CA ILE A 45 4.69 -0.06 3.82
C ILE A 45 5.61 0.65 4.82
N HIS A 46 5.04 1.41 5.77
CA HIS A 46 5.82 2.17 6.74
C HIS A 46 6.54 1.31 7.79
N ALA A 47 6.13 0.06 7.97
CA ALA A 47 6.85 -0.89 8.83
C ALA A 47 8.10 -1.48 8.15
N ASN A 48 8.18 -1.47 6.81
CA ASN A 48 9.25 -2.11 6.05
C ASN A 48 10.16 -1.13 5.30
N PHE A 49 9.73 0.11 5.09
CA PHE A 49 10.51 1.11 4.37
C PHE A 49 10.57 2.44 5.12
N THR A 50 11.77 3.02 5.10
CA THR A 50 11.99 4.41 5.49
C THR A 50 11.53 5.36 4.39
N ASN A 51 11.27 6.62 4.76
CA ASN A 51 10.96 7.67 3.79
C ASN A 51 12.08 7.87 2.74
N ALA A 52 13.33 7.57 3.08
CA ALA A 52 14.44 7.70 2.14
C ALA A 52 14.47 6.57 1.11
N GLU A 53 14.06 5.35 1.48
CA GLU A 53 13.92 4.23 0.55
C GLU A 53 12.72 4.44 -0.37
N LEU A 54 11.56 4.81 0.19
CA LEU A 54 10.36 5.11 -0.60
C LEU A 54 10.62 6.20 -1.65
N ALA A 55 11.35 7.25 -1.29
CA ALA A 55 11.70 8.31 -2.24
C ALA A 55 12.61 7.86 -3.39
N ARG A 56 13.39 6.78 -3.22
CA ARG A 56 14.22 6.20 -4.29
C ARG A 56 13.41 5.27 -5.18
N ILE A 57 12.47 4.53 -4.59
CA ILE A 57 11.59 3.59 -5.29
C ILE A 57 10.57 4.36 -6.14
N GLY A 58 9.96 5.40 -5.58
CA GLY A 58 8.97 6.21 -6.27
C GLY A 58 7.60 5.54 -6.33
N ASP A 59 6.86 5.81 -7.40
CA ASP A 59 5.51 5.27 -7.64
C ASP A 59 5.56 3.90 -8.35
N ASP A 60 6.35 2.98 -7.81
CA ASP A 60 6.49 1.62 -8.33
C ASP A 60 6.17 0.59 -7.23
N PRO A 61 4.94 0.03 -7.22
CA PRO A 61 4.56 -0.98 -6.22
C PRO A 61 5.20 -2.35 -6.49
N GLU A 62 5.64 -2.64 -7.71
CA GLU A 62 6.35 -3.89 -8.03
C GLU A 62 7.74 -3.88 -7.41
N ALA A 63 8.45 -2.75 -7.47
CA ALA A 63 9.72 -2.57 -6.77
C ALA A 63 9.59 -2.67 -5.24
N LEU A 64 8.44 -2.31 -4.64
CA LEU A 64 8.20 -2.60 -3.23
C LEU A 64 8.12 -4.11 -2.95
N CYS A 65 7.63 -4.89 -3.91
CA CYS A 65 7.52 -6.34 -3.80
C CYS A 65 8.86 -7.06 -3.96
N ASP A 66 9.94 -6.40 -4.36
CA ASP A 66 11.29 -6.96 -4.29
C ASP A 66 11.75 -7.19 -2.83
N ASN A 67 11.15 -6.48 -1.87
CA ASN A 67 11.34 -6.78 -0.46
C ASN A 67 10.59 -8.08 -0.09
N PRO A 68 11.29 -9.14 0.40
CA PRO A 68 10.66 -10.43 0.68
C PRO A 68 9.52 -10.38 1.72
N ALA A 69 9.58 -9.45 2.68
CA ALA A 69 8.53 -9.28 3.69
C ALA A 69 7.26 -8.69 3.06
N ILE A 70 7.40 -7.72 2.17
CA ILE A 70 6.29 -7.14 1.40
C ILE A 70 5.70 -8.17 0.46
N ALA A 71 6.53 -8.89 -0.31
CA ALA A 71 6.07 -9.94 -1.22
C ALA A 71 5.24 -11.00 -0.49
N LYS A 72 5.72 -11.44 0.69
CA LYS A 72 5.01 -12.40 1.54
C LYS A 72 3.68 -11.83 2.04
N PHE A 73 3.66 -10.56 2.47
CA PHE A 73 2.44 -9.88 2.90
C PHE A 73 1.42 -9.78 1.77
N VAL A 74 1.82 -9.31 0.58
CA VAL A 74 0.94 -9.15 -0.58
C VAL A 74 0.33 -10.49 -0.99
N ARG A 75 1.12 -11.56 -1.05
CA ARG A 75 0.60 -12.91 -1.31
C ARG A 75 -0.42 -13.38 -0.27
N TRP A 76 -0.18 -13.10 1.00
CA TRP A 76 -1.08 -13.50 2.08
C TRP A 76 -2.39 -12.71 2.12
N ILE A 77 -2.32 -11.40 1.85
CA ILE A 77 -3.48 -10.50 1.92
C ILE A 77 -4.37 -10.61 0.68
N ALA A 78 -3.84 -10.99 -0.49
CA ALA A 78 -4.53 -11.02 -1.78
C ALA A 78 -5.89 -11.74 -1.76
N ASN A 79 -6.02 -12.81 -0.98
CA ASN A 79 -7.25 -13.62 -0.89
C ASN A 79 -8.17 -13.25 0.29
N LYS A 80 -7.96 -12.10 0.94
CA LYS A 80 -8.79 -11.65 2.07
C LYS A 80 -9.85 -10.64 1.60
N PRO A 81 -11.00 -10.54 2.29
CA PRO A 81 -12.03 -9.52 1.99
C PRO A 81 -11.46 -8.09 1.96
N PRO A 82 -12.00 -7.17 1.13
CA PRO A 82 -11.52 -5.78 1.01
C PRO A 82 -11.22 -5.08 2.35
N ASP A 83 -12.17 -5.14 3.28
CA ASP A 83 -12.07 -4.47 4.59
C ASP A 83 -11.36 -5.29 5.66
N PHE A 84 -10.76 -6.44 5.28
CA PHE A 84 -10.01 -7.27 6.21
C PHE A 84 -8.91 -6.47 6.91
N HIS A 85 -8.92 -6.54 8.23
CA HIS A 85 -7.92 -5.93 9.09
C HIS A 85 -7.43 -6.96 10.09
N ALA A 86 -6.12 -7.07 10.23
CA ALA A 86 -5.48 -7.86 11.28
C ALA A 86 -4.87 -6.88 12.29
N PRO A 87 -5.15 -7.04 13.60
CA PRO A 87 -4.47 -6.26 14.61
C PRO A 87 -2.97 -6.56 14.55
N THR A 88 -2.19 -5.51 14.38
CA THR A 88 -0.73 -5.58 14.44
C THR A 88 -0.35 -5.21 15.87
N ARG A 89 0.26 -6.15 16.60
CA ARG A 89 0.87 -5.87 17.91
C ARG A 89 1.91 -4.76 17.70
N SER A 90 1.66 -3.62 18.33
CA SER A 90 2.58 -2.48 18.43
C SER A 90 3.73 -2.81 19.38
#